data_AF-A0A2K8YWB6-F1
#
_entry.id   AF-A0A2K8YWB6-F1
#
_cell.length_a   1.000
_cell.length_b   1.000
_cell.length_c   1.000
_cell.angle_alpha   90.00
_cell.angle_beta   90.00
_cell.angle_gamma   90.00
#
_symmetry.space_group_name_H-M   'P 1'
#
loop_
_entity.id
_entity.type
_entity.pdbx_description
1 polymer ?
#
loop_
_entity_poly.entity_id
_entity_poly.type
_entity_poly.pdbx_seq_one_letter_code
_entity_poly.pdbx_strand_id
1 'polypeptide(L)'
;MKFVSSSDSPGSFELAILGYGKTTTTWRDRNRLQCQFSTLWGQKADTQLARLHTWEVKRLLVGLRSLWNKATNHVALTFSEPGLSMDAKALPNDKYRLQIQLGHDLTPSWHEYPDFPLEMDIMLSRNQLQEAIQDLSGQVETFPER
;
A
#
# COMPACT_ATOMS: atom_id res chain seq x y z
N MET A 1 6.81 0.60 4.72
CA MET A 1 6.20 1.84 4.23
C MET A 1 4.96 2.10 5.07
N LYS A 2 4.87 3.27 5.69
CA LYS A 2 3.74 3.61 6.56
C LYS A 2 3.12 4.94 6.17
N PHE A 3 1.80 4.97 6.08
CA PHE A 3 0.98 6.14 5.89
C PHE A 3 0.20 6.40 7.17
N VAL A 4 0.34 7.61 7.71
CA VAL A 4 -0.41 8.07 8.88
C VAL A 4 -1.17 9.31 8.45
N SER A 5 -2.50 9.27 8.54
CA SER A 5 -3.34 10.39 8.14
C SER A 5 -2.99 11.64 8.95
N SER A 6 -2.78 12.75 8.26
CA SER A 6 -2.55 14.06 8.87
C SER A 6 -3.85 14.81 9.17
N SER A 7 -5.03 14.16 9.01
CA SER A 7 -6.35 14.76 9.23
C SER A 7 -6.97 14.34 10.56
N ASP A 8 -8.10 14.98 10.92
CA ASP A 8 -8.84 14.75 12.17
C ASP A 8 -9.46 13.34 12.28
N SER A 9 -9.41 12.52 11.23
CA SER A 9 -9.74 11.09 11.28
C SER A 9 -8.43 10.27 11.38
N PRO A 10 -8.04 9.81 12.59
CA PRO A 10 -6.81 9.08 12.79
C PRO A 10 -6.94 7.70 12.12
N GLY A 11 -6.33 7.58 10.95
CA GLY A 11 -6.17 6.34 10.22
C GLY A 11 -4.72 6.12 9.84
N SER A 12 -4.27 4.86 9.84
CA SER A 12 -2.97 4.52 9.29
C SER A 12 -3.03 3.26 8.45
N PHE A 13 -2.21 3.21 7.41
CA PHE A 13 -2.00 2.05 6.59
C PHE A 13 -0.50 1.77 6.52
N GLU A 14 -0.10 0.53 6.68
CA GLU A 14 1.29 0.11 6.59
C GLU A 14 1.40 -1.11 5.67
N LEU A 15 2.40 -1.07 4.79
CA LEU A 15 2.85 -2.17 3.97
C LEU A 15 4.28 -2.50 4.35
N ALA A 16 4.51 -3.76 4.74
CA ALA A 16 5.84 -4.30 5.02
C ALA A 16 6.09 -5.58 4.21
N ILE A 17 7.22 -5.63 3.50
CA ILE A 17 7.69 -6.85 2.83
C ILE A 17 8.40 -7.71 3.88
N LEU A 18 7.85 -8.89 4.18
CA LEU A 18 8.42 -9.83 5.14
C LEU A 18 9.48 -10.74 4.52
N GLY A 19 9.39 -10.97 3.21
CA GLY A 19 10.30 -11.83 2.47
C GLY A 19 9.70 -12.35 1.18
N TYR A 20 10.39 -13.29 0.54
CA TYR A 20 9.81 -14.04 -0.57
C TYR A 20 8.84 -15.11 -0.06
N GLY A 21 7.86 -15.45 -0.88
CA GLY A 21 6.97 -16.58 -0.64
C GLY A 21 7.72 -17.92 -0.62
N LYS A 22 6.97 -19.01 -0.38
CA LYS A 22 7.54 -20.37 -0.33
C LYS A 22 8.38 -20.66 -1.57
N THR A 23 9.51 -21.34 -1.38
CA THR A 23 10.41 -21.76 -2.45
C THR A 23 9.66 -22.64 -3.45
N THR A 24 9.59 -22.19 -4.70
CA THR A 24 8.99 -22.94 -5.80
C THR A 24 9.98 -23.14 -6.94
N THR A 25 9.67 -24.11 -7.81
CA THR A 25 10.41 -24.35 -9.05
C THR A 25 10.04 -23.37 -10.16
N THR A 26 8.87 -22.73 -10.08
CA THR A 26 8.30 -21.80 -11.06
C THR A 26 8.84 -20.38 -10.87
N TRP A 27 9.42 -19.80 -11.93
CA TRP A 27 10.01 -18.45 -11.91
C TRP A 27 9.03 -17.34 -11.47
N ARG A 28 7.74 -17.46 -11.82
CA ARG A 28 6.70 -16.50 -11.41
C ARG A 28 6.50 -16.43 -9.91
N ASP A 29 6.56 -17.59 -9.25
CA ASP A 29 6.35 -17.72 -7.82
C ASP A 29 7.61 -17.35 -7.02
N ARG A 30 8.80 -17.43 -7.63
CA ARG A 30 10.05 -16.89 -7.03
C ARG A 30 10.01 -15.38 -6.81
N ASN A 31 9.15 -14.70 -7.56
CA ASN A 31 8.93 -13.25 -7.51
C ASN A 31 7.65 -12.86 -6.75
N ARG A 32 7.06 -13.80 -6.00
CA ARG A 32 6.00 -13.50 -5.03
C ARG A 32 6.63 -13.12 -3.69
N LEU A 33 6.22 -11.98 -3.17
CA LEU A 33 6.56 -11.46 -1.86
C LEU A 33 5.46 -11.81 -0.87
N GLN A 34 5.86 -12.16 0.35
CA GLN A 34 4.99 -12.20 1.51
C GLN A 34 4.97 -10.78 2.10
N CYS A 35 3.82 -10.12 2.04
CA CYS A 35 3.62 -8.79 2.56
C CYS A 35 2.69 -8.81 3.78
N GLN A 36 2.95 -7.93 4.73
CA GLN A 36 2.06 -7.62 5.84
C GLN A 36 1.39 -6.28 5.57
N PHE A 37 0.06 -6.27 5.72
CA PHE A 37 -0.78 -5.09 5.66
C PHE A 37 -1.31 -4.82 7.05
N SER A 38 -0.95 -3.68 7.62
CA SER A 38 -1.46 -3.26 8.93
C SER A 38 -2.31 -2.02 8.75
N THR A 39 -3.53 -2.06 9.26
CA THR A 39 -4.46 -0.93 9.17
C THR A 39 -4.89 -0.52 10.56
N LEU A 40 -5.10 0.78 10.75
CA LEU A 40 -5.75 1.37 11.91
C LEU A 40 -6.81 2.32 11.37
N TRP A 41 -8.07 2.13 11.77
CA TRP A 41 -9.14 3.03 11.39
C TRP A 41 -10.06 3.32 12.58
N GLY A 42 -10.17 4.60 12.95
CA GLY A 42 -10.88 5.05 14.15
C GLY A 42 -10.15 4.66 15.43
N GLN A 43 -10.28 3.40 15.84
CA GLN A 43 -9.56 2.75 16.97
C GLN A 43 -9.40 1.23 16.73
N LYS A 44 -9.74 0.73 15.55
CA LYS A 44 -9.70 -0.70 15.23
C LYS A 44 -8.46 -0.98 14.40
N ALA A 45 -7.54 -1.75 14.97
CA ALA A 45 -6.35 -2.22 14.28
C ALA A 45 -6.63 -3.59 13.65
N ASP A 46 -6.08 -3.82 12.47
CA ASP A 46 -6.09 -5.13 11.83
C ASP A 46 -4.76 -5.37 11.13
N THR A 47 -4.35 -6.63 11.05
CA THR A 47 -3.09 -7.01 10.42
C THR A 47 -3.27 -8.28 9.64
N GLN A 48 -2.98 -8.22 8.35
CA GLN A 48 -3.20 -9.30 7.43
C GLN A 48 -1.94 -9.61 6.62
N LEU A 49 -1.83 -10.86 6.20
CA LEU A 49 -0.77 -11.32 5.34
C LEU A 49 -1.33 -11.55 3.95
N ALA A 50 -0.66 -10.99 2.95
CA ALA A 50 -1.03 -11.20 1.57
C ALA A 50 0.20 -11.29 0.67
N ARG A 51 -0.02 -11.83 -0.53
CA ARG A 51 1.03 -12.02 -1.50
C ARG A 51 0.94 -10.95 -2.56
N LEU A 52 2.05 -10.29 -2.81
CA LEU A 52 2.20 -9.36 -3.93
C LEU A 52 3.33 -9.83 -4.83
N HIS A 53 3.28 -9.51 -6.12
CA HIS A 53 4.44 -9.68 -6.97
C HIS A 53 5.44 -8.52 -6.78
N THR A 54 6.73 -8.82 -6.92
CA THR A 54 7.81 -7.81 -6.89
C THR A 54 7.55 -6.66 -7.87
N TRP A 55 7.03 -6.95 -9.06
CA TRP A 55 6.70 -5.94 -10.06
C TRP A 55 5.53 -5.03 -9.62
N GLU A 56 4.56 -5.53 -8.86
CA GLU A 56 3.44 -4.73 -8.34
C GLU A 56 3.95 -3.71 -7.31
N VAL A 57 4.84 -4.15 -6.42
CA VAL A 57 5.46 -3.27 -5.41
C VAL A 57 6.38 -2.23 -6.07
N LYS A 58 7.15 -2.62 -7.10
CA LYS A 58 7.94 -1.68 -7.90
C LYS A 58 7.05 -0.65 -8.60
N ARG A 59 5.92 -1.07 -9.17
CA ARG A 59 4.96 -0.18 -9.83
C ARG A 59 4.36 0.83 -8.84
N LEU A 60 4.05 0.39 -7.62
CA LEU A 60 3.65 1.27 -6.52
C LEU A 60 4.72 2.31 -6.22
N LEU A 61 5.96 1.90 -6.01
CA LEU A 61 7.08 2.81 -5.73
C LEU A 61 7.27 3.86 -6.84
N VAL A 62 7.24 3.42 -8.10
CA VAL A 62 7.36 4.32 -9.27
C VAL A 62 6.20 5.31 -9.35
N GLY A 63 4.98 4.83 -9.08
CA GLY A 63 3.79 5.67 -9.02
C GLY A 63 3.90 6.76 -7.96
N LEU A 64 4.20 6.38 -6.72
CA LEU A 64 4.36 7.32 -5.60
C LEU A 64 5.48 8.35 -5.86
N ARG A 65 6.61 7.92 -6.44
CA ARG A 65 7.70 8.83 -6.87
C ARG A 65 7.24 9.82 -7.93
N SER A 66 6.47 9.36 -8.91
CA SER A 66 5.94 10.23 -9.97
C SER A 66 4.98 11.28 -9.41
N LEU A 67 4.15 10.89 -8.43
CA LEU A 67 3.26 11.79 -7.70
C LEU A 67 4.04 12.82 -6.88
N TRP A 68 5.05 12.38 -6.12
CA TRP A 68 5.88 13.25 -5.29
C TRP A 68 6.71 14.27 -6.10
N ASN A 69 7.25 13.83 -7.24
CA ASN A 69 7.98 14.69 -8.19
C ASN A 69 7.06 15.62 -8.99
N LYS A 70 5.73 15.54 -8.81
CA LYS A 70 4.73 16.27 -9.60
C LYS A 70 4.81 15.96 -11.10
N ALA A 71 5.34 14.80 -11.47
CA ALA A 71 5.35 14.31 -12.85
C ALA A 71 3.97 13.81 -13.27
N THR A 72 3.14 13.40 -12.30
CA THR A 72 1.71 13.15 -12.46
C THR A 72 0.96 13.71 -11.25
N ASN A 73 -0.31 14.06 -11.45
CA ASN A 73 -1.20 14.49 -10.37
C ASN A 73 -2.07 13.34 -9.83
N HIS A 74 -2.05 12.18 -10.50
CA HIS A 74 -2.89 11.04 -10.16
C HIS A 74 -2.19 9.72 -10.48
N VAL A 75 -2.35 8.76 -9.59
CA VAL A 75 -1.86 7.39 -9.72
C VAL A 75 -2.96 6.46 -9.24
N ALA A 76 -3.41 5.56 -10.12
CA ALA A 76 -4.31 4.47 -9.75
C ALA A 76 -3.60 3.13 -9.93
N LEU A 77 -3.66 2.29 -8.92
CA LEU A 77 -3.03 0.98 -8.88
C LEU A 77 -4.02 -0.04 -8.33
N THR A 78 -4.09 -1.18 -9.00
CA THR A 78 -4.87 -2.34 -8.56
C THR A 78 -3.93 -3.53 -8.53
N PHE A 79 -3.92 -4.23 -7.41
CA PHE A 79 -3.14 -5.45 -7.20
C PHE A 79 -4.00 -6.65 -7.58
N SER A 80 -3.39 -7.61 -8.24
CA SER A 80 -4.09 -8.73 -8.88
C SER A 80 -4.71 -9.69 -7.84
N GLU A 81 -3.98 -9.92 -6.76
CA GLU A 81 -4.36 -10.59 -5.51
C GLU A 81 -3.68 -9.77 -4.40
N PRO A 82 -4.27 -9.55 -3.22
CA PRO A 82 -5.55 -10.04 -2.66
C PRO A 82 -6.74 -9.06 -2.85
N GLY A 83 -6.82 -8.35 -3.97
CA GLY A 83 -7.86 -7.33 -4.16
C GLY A 83 -7.57 -6.04 -3.39
N LEU A 84 -6.32 -5.60 -3.36
CA LEU A 84 -5.94 -4.26 -2.90
C LEU A 84 -6.03 -3.28 -4.08
N SER A 85 -6.55 -2.08 -3.84
CA SER A 85 -6.42 -0.96 -4.78
C SER A 85 -5.98 0.31 -4.06
N MET A 86 -5.31 1.20 -4.79
CA MET A 86 -4.88 2.50 -4.31
C MET A 86 -5.07 3.54 -5.39
N ASP A 87 -5.79 4.61 -5.05
CA ASP A 87 -5.93 5.82 -5.84
C ASP A 87 -5.25 6.97 -5.08
N ALA A 88 -4.16 7.49 -5.62
CA ALA A 88 -3.38 8.56 -5.01
C ALA A 88 -3.46 9.81 -5.88
N LYS A 89 -3.84 10.94 -5.28
CA LYS A 89 -4.01 12.24 -5.94
C LYS A 89 -3.16 13.31 -5.26
N ALA A 90 -2.50 14.13 -6.06
CA ALA A 90 -1.86 15.36 -5.61
C ALA A 90 -2.94 16.43 -5.42
N LEU A 91 -2.89 17.12 -4.30
CA LEU A 91 -3.79 18.21 -3.94
C LEU A 91 -3.00 19.54 -3.89
N PRO A 92 -3.70 20.69 -3.88
CA PRO A 92 -3.07 21.97 -3.60
C PRO A 92 -2.31 21.97 -2.26
N ASN A 93 -1.31 22.85 -2.14
CA ASN A 93 -0.49 23.03 -0.93
C ASN A 93 0.36 21.82 -0.53
N ASP A 94 0.89 21.08 -1.51
CA ASP A 94 1.80 19.94 -1.28
C ASP A 94 1.19 18.87 -0.36
N LYS A 95 -0.13 18.68 -0.47
CA LYS A 95 -0.89 17.61 0.17
C LYS A 95 -1.19 16.51 -0.83
N TYR A 96 -1.38 15.30 -0.33
CA TYR A 96 -1.70 14.13 -1.14
C TYR A 96 -2.84 13.37 -0.48
N ARG A 97 -3.77 12.87 -1.29
CA ARG A 97 -4.88 12.04 -0.85
C ARG A 97 -4.67 10.64 -1.37
N LEU A 98 -4.66 9.64 -0.49
CA LEU A 98 -4.57 8.23 -0.83
C LEU A 98 -5.88 7.56 -0.42
N GLN A 99 -6.65 7.11 -1.39
CA GLN A 99 -7.81 6.25 -1.19
C GLN A 99 -7.35 4.81 -1.38
N ILE A 100 -7.40 4.02 -0.32
CA ILE A 100 -7.00 2.61 -0.31
C ILE A 100 -8.27 1.78 -0.18
N GLN A 101 -8.49 0.85 -1.10
CA GLN A 101 -9.60 -0.09 -0.99
C GLN A 101 -9.04 -1.48 -0.70
N LEU A 102 -9.58 -2.10 0.35
CA LEU A 102 -9.31 -3.48 0.71
C LEU A 102 -10.49 -4.32 0.23
N GLY A 103 -10.26 -5.19 -0.74
CA GLY A 103 -11.23 -6.18 -1.19
C GLY A 103 -11.48 -7.26 -0.13
N HIS A 104 -12.39 -8.19 -0.43
CA HIS A 104 -12.91 -9.17 0.51
C HIS A 104 -11.83 -9.95 1.29
N ASP A 105 -10.76 -10.39 0.61
CA ASP A 105 -9.67 -11.15 1.23
C ASP A 105 -8.83 -10.32 2.21
N LEU A 106 -8.93 -8.98 2.12
CA LEU A 106 -8.28 -8.02 3.00
C LEU A 106 -9.25 -7.27 3.93
N THR A 107 -10.54 -7.58 3.87
CA THR A 107 -11.53 -6.88 4.69
C THR A 107 -11.32 -7.24 6.16
N PRO A 108 -11.13 -6.25 7.05
CA PRO A 108 -10.93 -6.54 8.47
C PRO A 108 -12.13 -7.24 9.10
N SER A 109 -11.87 -8.17 10.01
CA SER A 109 -12.90 -8.98 10.69
C SER A 109 -13.96 -8.16 11.45
N TRP A 110 -13.63 -6.92 11.83
CA TRP A 110 -14.50 -6.00 12.53
C TRP A 110 -15.38 -5.14 11.61
N HIS A 111 -15.19 -5.24 10.29
CA HIS A 111 -16.00 -4.52 9.31
C HIS A 111 -17.40 -5.11 9.27
N GLU A 112 -18.41 -4.25 9.44
CA GLU A 112 -19.81 -4.68 9.60
C GLU A 112 -20.34 -5.40 8.35
N TYR A 113 -19.79 -5.07 7.18
CA TYR A 113 -20.22 -5.57 5.88
C TYR A 113 -19.05 -6.24 5.14
N PRO A 114 -18.69 -7.50 5.47
CA PRO A 114 -17.53 -8.18 4.89
C PRO A 114 -17.59 -8.33 3.36
N ASP A 115 -18.79 -8.31 2.78
CA ASP A 115 -19.02 -8.37 1.33
C ASP A 115 -18.71 -7.05 0.61
N PHE A 116 -18.49 -5.96 1.35
CA PHE A 116 -18.16 -4.65 0.81
C PHE A 116 -16.69 -4.31 1.08
N PRO A 117 -16.00 -3.69 0.11
CA PRO A 117 -14.61 -3.31 0.30
C PRO A 117 -14.50 -2.21 1.35
N LEU A 118 -13.51 -2.34 2.23
CA LEU A 118 -13.18 -1.25 3.16
C LEU A 118 -12.42 -0.17 2.39
N GLU A 119 -12.98 1.03 2.36
CA GLU A 119 -12.30 2.20 1.82
C GLU A 119 -11.68 3.03 2.95
N MET A 120 -10.39 3.30 2.83
CA MET A 120 -9.64 4.17 3.72
C MET A 120 -9.20 5.41 2.95
N ASP A 121 -9.42 6.59 3.53
CA ASP A 121 -8.97 7.85 2.96
C ASP A 121 -7.89 8.46 3.86
N ILE A 122 -6.67 8.54 3.32
CA ILE A 122 -5.49 8.98 4.05
C ILE A 122 -4.95 10.26 3.43
N MET A 123 -4.88 11.30 4.24
CA MET A 123 -4.26 12.57 3.87
C MET A 123 -2.80 12.57 4.29
N LEU A 124 -1.91 12.88 3.36
CA LEU A 124 -0.47 12.94 3.60
C LEU A 124 0.07 14.32 3.28
N SER A 125 1.03 14.76 4.10
CA SER A 125 1.96 15.83 3.73
C SER A 125 3.04 15.32 2.78
N ARG A 126 3.72 16.25 2.11
CA ARG A 126 4.88 15.94 1.27
C ARG A 126 5.99 15.16 1.98
N ASN A 127 6.26 15.49 3.24
CA ASN A 127 7.30 14.80 4.03
C ASN A 127 6.89 13.35 4.31
N GLN A 128 5.64 13.13 4.72
CA GLN A 128 5.13 11.77 4.95
C GLN A 128 5.15 10.92 3.67
N LEU A 129 4.81 11.50 2.52
CA LEU A 129 4.92 10.80 1.24
C LEU A 129 6.38 10.47 0.90
N GLN A 130 7.31 11.40 1.15
CA GLN A 130 8.74 11.19 0.91
C GLN A 130 9.31 10.06 1.78
N GLU A 131 9.01 10.07 3.07
CA GLU A 131 9.42 9.03 4.03
C GLU A 131 8.89 7.66 3.60
N ALA A 132 7.60 7.58 3.25
CA ALA A 132 6.99 6.36 2.76
C ALA A 132 7.67 5.82 1.48
N ILE A 133 8.05 6.70 0.55
CA ILE A 133 8.80 6.34 -0.67
C ILE A 133 10.19 5.80 -0.31
N GLN A 134 10.89 6.44 0.62
CA GLN A 134 12.22 6.01 1.06
C GLN A 134 12.16 4.63 1.72
N ASP A 135 11.21 4.43 2.64
CA ASP A 135 10.97 3.14 3.28
C ASP A 135 10.67 2.04 2.27
N LEU A 136 9.76 2.31 1.31
CA LEU A 136 9.40 1.34 0.29
C LEU A 136 10.59 1.03 -0.63
N SER A 137 11.41 2.03 -0.97
CA SER A 137 12.64 1.82 -1.76
C SER A 137 13.59 0.87 -1.07
N GLY A 138 13.88 1.09 0.22
CA GLY A 138 14.80 0.23 0.98
C GLY A 138 14.29 -1.21 1.07
N GLN A 139 12.97 -1.41 1.22
CA GLN A 139 12.38 -2.75 1.22
C GLN A 139 12.48 -3.43 -0.15
N VAL A 140 12.23 -2.70 -1.26
CA VAL A 140 12.37 -3.24 -2.62
C VAL A 140 13.83 -3.58 -2.96
N GLU A 141 14.78 -2.79 -2.48
CA GLU A 141 16.23 -3.07 -2.63
C GLU A 141 16.66 -4.30 -1.84
N THR A 142 16.04 -4.54 -0.68
CA THR A 142 16.27 -5.75 0.14
C THR A 142 15.67 -7.01 -0.51
N PHE A 143 14.55 -6.87 -1.21
CA PHE A 143 13.84 -7.96 -1.88
C PHE A 143 13.69 -7.71 -3.39
N PRO A 144 14.79 -7.72 -4.16
CA PRO A 144 14.76 -7.45 -5.58
C PRO A 144 14.04 -8.57 -6.36
N GLU A 145 13.71 -8.29 -7.61
CA GLU A 145 13.23 -9.32 -8.52
C GLU A 145 14.34 -10.33 -8.84
N ARG A 146 14.00 -11.62 -8.87
CA ARG A 146 14.90 -12.78 -9.02
C ARG A 146 14.75 -13.47 -10.36
#